data_AF-A0A8E5HJF2-F1
#
_entry.id   AF-A0A8E5HJF2-F1
#
_cell.length_a   1.000
_cell.length_b   1.000
_cell.length_c   1.000
_cell.angle_alpha   90.00
_cell.angle_beta   90.00
_cell.angle_gamma   90.00
#
_symmetry.space_group_name_H-M   'P 1'
#
loop_
_entity.id
_entity.type
_entity.pdbx_description
1 polymer ?
#
loop_
_entity_poly.entity_id
_entity_poly.type
_entity_poly.pdbx_seq_one_letter_code
_entity_poly.pdbx_strand_id
1 'polypeptide(L)'
;MADAELDGDWVPNGRRPLSTIARSFSQELMEVFRIEESVSDLDQKVDERRQIVGRNNQELADLEARIREMEDRLRRSRGGQPAQGLQAPKVPSPSKDENNNNNKSRPGTARPIQQAPSSGNMPPTPGASEDGDAEQ
;
A
#
# COMPACT_ATOMS: atom_id res chain seq x y z
N MET A 1 41.35 1.55 -46.32
CA MET A 1 40.28 1.74 -45.33
C MET A 1 39.90 3.22 -45.40
N ALA A 2 38.83 3.56 -46.12
CA ALA A 2 38.40 4.95 -46.35
C ALA A 2 36.86 5.03 -46.54
N ASP A 3 36.15 4.04 -46.00
CA ASP A 3 34.70 3.86 -46.18
C ASP A 3 33.94 4.25 -44.90
N ALA A 4 34.48 3.85 -43.73
CA ALA A 4 33.86 4.11 -42.42
C ALA A 4 33.85 5.59 -42.00
N GLU A 5 34.75 6.43 -42.52
CA GLU A 5 34.75 7.88 -42.23
C GLU A 5 33.82 8.67 -43.17
N LEU A 6 33.50 8.15 -44.36
CA LEU A 6 32.67 8.83 -45.36
C LEU A 6 31.17 8.79 -45.01
N ASP A 7 30.75 7.75 -44.28
CA ASP A 7 29.37 7.55 -43.83
C ASP A 7 28.96 8.48 -42.67
N GLY A 8 29.91 8.95 -41.86
CA GLY A 8 29.65 9.78 -40.67
C GLY A 8 29.22 11.22 -40.98
N ASP A 9 29.68 11.77 -42.10
CA ASP A 9 29.42 13.16 -42.51
C ASP A 9 28.19 13.30 -43.42
N TRP A 10 27.39 12.23 -43.56
CA TRP A 10 26.21 12.27 -44.40
C TRP A 10 25.11 13.13 -43.76
N VAL A 11 24.94 14.34 -44.29
CA VAL A 11 23.81 15.21 -43.97
C VAL A 11 22.77 15.09 -45.07
N PRO A 12 21.49 14.79 -44.76
CA PRO A 12 20.43 14.75 -45.76
C PRO A 12 20.26 16.13 -46.41
N ASN A 13 20.92 16.33 -47.55
CA ASN A 13 20.73 17.50 -48.38
C ASN A 13 19.28 17.49 -48.89
N GLY A 14 18.49 18.53 -48.55
CA GLY A 14 17.04 18.65 -48.80
C GLY A 14 16.58 18.60 -50.26
N ARG A 15 17.44 18.17 -51.19
CA ARG A 15 17.15 17.93 -52.60
C ARG A 15 16.84 16.46 -52.91
N ARG A 16 17.11 15.52 -52.01
CA ARG A 16 16.79 14.09 -52.20
C ARG A 16 15.76 13.65 -51.14
N PRO A 17 14.52 13.30 -51.53
CA PRO A 17 13.55 12.78 -50.58
C PRO A 17 14.06 11.45 -50.00
N LEU A 18 13.98 11.30 -48.67
CA LEU A 18 14.28 10.06 -47.99
C LEU A 18 13.29 8.97 -48.45
N SER A 19 13.79 7.79 -48.78
CA SER A 19 12.92 6.72 -49.30
C SER A 19 11.86 6.34 -48.25
N THR A 20 10.65 6.00 -48.71
CA THR A 20 9.57 5.55 -47.82
C THR A 20 9.96 4.28 -47.08
N ILE A 21 10.69 3.37 -47.74
CA ILE A 21 11.22 2.14 -47.14
C ILE A 21 12.26 2.44 -46.06
N ALA A 22 13.17 3.40 -46.27
CA ALA A 22 14.13 3.78 -45.23
C ALA A 22 13.43 4.41 -44.01
N ARG A 23 12.34 5.16 -44.22
CA ARG A 23 11.52 5.72 -43.12
C ARG A 23 10.82 4.63 -42.32
N SER A 24 10.19 3.65 -42.98
CA SER A 24 9.56 2.53 -42.27
C SER A 24 10.59 1.65 -41.57
N PHE A 25 11.73 1.40 -42.22
CA PHE A 25 12.82 0.63 -41.63
C PHE A 25 13.45 1.35 -40.43
N SER A 26 13.67 2.67 -40.50
CA SER A 26 14.18 3.42 -39.36
C SER A 26 13.19 3.44 -38.20
N GLN A 27 11.88 3.53 -38.48
CA GLN A 27 10.83 3.41 -37.46
C GLN A 27 10.86 2.04 -36.78
N GLU A 28 10.96 0.96 -37.56
CA GLU A 28 11.07 -0.39 -37.01
C GLU A 28 12.35 -0.56 -36.16
N LEU A 29 13.47 0.03 -36.57
CA LEU A 29 14.68 0.04 -35.73
C LEU A 29 14.51 0.84 -34.44
N MET A 30 13.86 2.02 -34.51
CA MET A 30 13.56 2.81 -33.33
C MET A 30 12.63 2.04 -32.36
N GLU A 31 11.70 1.25 -32.88
CA GLU A 31 10.81 0.39 -32.08
C GLU A 31 11.55 -0.82 -31.49
N VAL A 32 12.29 -1.58 -32.31
CA VAL A 32 13.05 -2.77 -31.89
C VAL A 32 14.08 -2.43 -30.82
N PHE A 33 14.81 -1.33 -31.01
CA PHE A 33 15.77 -0.84 -30.03
C PHE A 33 15.14 0.04 -28.95
N ARG A 34 13.81 0.21 -28.96
CA ARG A 34 13.04 1.05 -28.04
C ARG A 34 13.69 2.42 -27.81
N ILE A 35 14.23 3.01 -28.86
CA ILE A 35 15.01 4.26 -28.79
C ILE A 35 14.12 5.41 -28.27
N GLU A 36 12.79 5.30 -28.39
CA GLU A 36 11.83 6.26 -27.81
C GLU A 36 11.67 6.14 -26.28
N GLU A 37 11.82 4.94 -25.69
CA GLU A 37 11.96 4.76 -24.24
C GLU A 37 13.45 4.74 -23.93
N SER A 38 14.01 5.93 -23.70
CA SER A 38 15.46 6.07 -23.58
C SER A 38 16.01 5.12 -22.50
N VAL A 39 17.19 4.53 -22.75
CA VAL A 39 17.85 3.66 -21.76
C VAL A 39 18.00 4.37 -20.41
N SER A 40 18.15 5.69 -20.42
CA SER A 40 18.12 6.55 -19.23
C SER A 40 16.79 6.53 -18.47
N ASP A 41 15.64 6.54 -19.16
CA ASP A 41 14.33 6.45 -18.50
C ASP A 41 14.11 5.08 -17.86
N LEU A 42 14.60 4.02 -18.51
CA LEU A 42 14.56 2.68 -17.95
C LEU A 42 15.43 2.57 -16.69
N ASP A 43 16.63 3.16 -16.71
CA ASP A 43 17.54 3.21 -15.56
C ASP A 43 16.91 3.97 -14.39
N GLN A 44 16.32 5.14 -14.65
CA GLN A 44 15.59 5.90 -13.64
C GLN A 44 14.45 5.09 -13.02
N LYS A 45 13.63 4.40 -13.84
CA LYS A 45 12.54 3.54 -13.35
C LYS A 45 13.05 2.38 -12.50
N VAL A 46 14.20 1.79 -12.87
CA VAL A 46 14.83 0.72 -12.09
C VAL A 46 15.28 1.25 -10.73
N ASP A 47 15.90 2.42 -10.68
CA ASP A 47 16.34 3.06 -9.43
C ASP A 47 15.17 3.43 -8.53
N GLU A 48 14.11 4.02 -9.08
CA GLU A 48 12.88 4.31 -8.34
C GLU A 48 12.28 3.02 -7.74
N ARG A 49 12.19 1.95 -8.55
CA ARG A 49 11.69 0.66 -8.08
C ARG A 49 12.58 0.05 -6.99
N ARG A 50 13.91 0.15 -7.13
CA ARG A 50 14.85 -0.32 -6.11
C ARG A 50 14.65 0.40 -4.78
N GLN A 51 14.48 1.72 -4.80
CA GLN A 51 14.23 2.51 -3.60
C GLN A 51 12.91 2.11 -2.92
N ILE A 52 11.84 1.94 -3.69
CA ILE A 52 10.52 1.52 -3.17
C ILE A 52 10.62 0.14 -2.52
N VAL A 53 11.24 -0.82 -3.21
CA VAL A 53 11.42 -2.19 -2.67
C VAL A 53 12.27 -2.16 -1.40
N GLY A 54 13.36 -1.38 -1.39
CA GLY A 54 14.21 -1.22 -0.21
C GLY A 54 13.44 -0.69 1.00
N ARG A 55 12.62 0.35 0.80
CA ARG A 55 11.75 0.91 1.85
C ARG A 55 10.73 -0.11 2.35
N ASN A 56 10.00 -0.77 1.44
CA ASN A 56 9.01 -1.76 1.81
C ASN A 56 9.64 -2.92 2.61
N ASN A 57 10.85 -3.33 2.23
CA ASN A 57 11.56 -4.39 2.94
C ASN A 57 11.98 -3.98 4.36
N GLN A 58 12.37 -2.71 4.56
CA GLN A 58 12.65 -2.17 5.90
C GLN A 58 11.38 -2.12 6.76
N GLU A 59 10.29 -1.59 6.21
CA GLU A 59 9.00 -1.55 6.91
C GLU A 59 8.54 -2.97 7.29
N LEU A 60 8.66 -3.96 6.40
CA LEU A 60 8.37 -5.36 6.70
C LEU A 60 9.25 -5.92 7.82
N ALA A 61 10.57 -5.66 7.79
CA ALA A 61 11.48 -6.12 8.83
C ALA A 61 11.12 -5.54 10.21
N ASP A 62 10.73 -4.26 10.27
CA ASP A 62 10.28 -3.62 11.51
C ASP A 62 8.97 -4.23 12.04
N LEU A 63 8.01 -4.52 11.13
CA LEU A 63 6.76 -5.20 11.50
C LEU A 63 7.03 -6.62 12.02
N GLU A 64 7.89 -7.38 11.34
CA GLU A 64 8.26 -8.74 11.77
C GLU A 64 8.96 -8.74 13.13
N ALA A 65 9.86 -7.79 13.37
CA ALA A 65 10.52 -7.63 14.66
C ALA A 65 9.51 -7.33 15.79
N ARG A 66 8.55 -6.44 15.53
CA ARG A 66 7.50 -6.10 16.48
C ARG A 66 6.57 -7.28 16.77
N ILE A 67 6.19 -8.04 15.74
CA ILE A 67 5.37 -9.25 15.91
C ILE A 67 6.12 -10.27 16.76
N ARG A 68 7.41 -10.51 16.47
CA ARG A 68 8.25 -11.44 17.25
C ARG A 68 8.35 -11.03 18.71
N GLU A 69 8.53 -9.74 19.00
CA GLU A 69 8.55 -9.23 20.38
C GLU A 69 7.21 -9.49 21.10
N MET A 70 6.09 -9.23 20.44
CA MET A 70 4.76 -9.48 21.02
C MET A 70 4.49 -10.98 21.22
N GLU A 71 4.91 -11.83 20.29
CA GLU A 71 4.82 -13.28 20.41
C GLU A 71 5.64 -13.79 21.60
N ASP A 72 6.85 -13.28 21.78
CA ASP A 72 7.70 -13.63 22.91
C ASP A 72 7.08 -13.19 24.25
N ARG A 73 6.47 -11.99 24.29
CA ARG A 73 5.72 -11.52 25.46
C ARG A 73 4.53 -12.43 25.76
N LEU A 74 3.78 -12.83 24.74
CA LEU A 74 2.63 -13.72 24.87
C LEU A 74 3.04 -15.13 25.31
N ARG A 75 4.15 -15.66 24.77
CA ARG A 75 4.73 -16.94 25.18
C ARG A 75 5.15 -16.91 26.65
N ARG A 76 5.81 -15.84 27.09
CA ARG A 76 6.16 -15.64 28.50
C ARG A 76 4.93 -15.53 29.40
N SER A 77 3.88 -14.81 28.98
CA SER A 77 2.65 -14.69 29.76
C SER A 77 1.80 -15.97 29.76
N ARG A 78 1.85 -16.78 28.70
CA ARG A 78 1.17 -18.09 28.65
C ARG A 78 1.91 -19.17 29.43
N GLY A 79 3.25 -19.08 29.52
CA GLY A 79 4.09 -20.04 30.24
C GLY A 79 4.22 -19.78 31.75
N GLY A 80 3.77 -18.63 32.26
CA GLY A 80 3.91 -18.24 33.66
C GLY A 80 2.69 -17.49 34.22
N GLN A 81 1.80 -18.26 34.87
CA GLN A 81 0.79 -17.84 35.87
C GLN A 81 -0.52 -17.18 35.37
N PRO A 82 -1.65 -17.43 36.08
CA PRO A 82 -3.01 -17.20 35.60
C PRO A 82 -3.41 -15.73 35.67
N ALA A 83 -4.51 -15.40 34.97
CA ALA A 83 -5.16 -14.09 34.98
C ALA A 83 -5.30 -13.53 36.41
N GLN A 84 -4.43 -12.59 36.79
CA GLN A 84 -4.66 -11.76 37.96
C GLN A 84 -5.75 -10.77 37.61
N GLY A 85 -6.90 -10.97 38.24
CA GLY A 85 -8.09 -10.16 38.09
C GLY A 85 -7.79 -8.68 38.28
N LEU A 86 -8.39 -7.87 37.41
CA LEU A 86 -8.51 -6.42 37.57
C LEU A 86 -9.26 -6.15 38.88
N GLN A 87 -8.53 -5.87 39.96
CA GLN A 87 -9.12 -5.29 41.16
C GLN A 87 -9.43 -3.82 40.89
N ALA A 88 -10.71 -3.49 40.82
CA ALA A 88 -11.18 -2.11 40.80
C ALA A 88 -10.87 -1.43 42.15
N PRO A 89 -10.39 -0.17 42.16
CA PRO A 89 -10.09 0.52 43.41
C PRO A 89 -11.40 0.91 44.13
N LYS A 90 -11.50 0.53 45.41
CA LYS A 90 -12.59 0.87 46.31
C LYS A 90 -12.38 2.29 46.86
N VAL A 91 -13.24 3.23 46.47
CA VAL A 91 -13.30 4.57 47.06
C VAL A 91 -14.32 4.62 48.22
N PRO A 92 -14.05 5.35 49.32
CA PRO A 92 -15.00 5.49 50.44
C PRO A 92 -16.08 6.52 50.13
N SER A 93 -17.32 6.21 50.48
CA SER A 93 -18.50 7.06 50.31
C SER A 93 -18.64 8.08 51.45
N PRO A 94 -18.90 9.37 51.18
CA PRO A 94 -19.50 10.28 52.14
C PRO A 94 -21.03 10.33 51.99
N SER A 95 -21.69 10.41 53.13
CA SER A 95 -23.15 10.37 53.33
C SER A 95 -23.86 11.69 53.04
N LYS A 96 -25.06 11.55 52.44
CA LYS A 96 -26.30 12.34 52.56
C LYS A 96 -26.23 13.87 52.38
N ASP A 97 -26.89 14.34 51.33
CA ASP A 97 -27.90 15.39 51.44
C ASP A 97 -28.99 15.21 50.36
N GLU A 98 -30.24 15.25 50.80
CA GLU A 98 -31.45 15.14 50.00
C GLU A 98 -31.76 16.48 49.31
N ASN A 99 -31.80 16.54 47.98
CA ASN A 99 -32.82 17.33 47.27
C ASN A 99 -32.87 17.00 45.77
N ASN A 100 -33.96 16.32 45.38
CA ASN A 100 -34.78 16.58 44.20
C ASN A 100 -34.15 17.36 43.03
N ASN A 101 -33.70 16.66 41.97
CA ASN A 101 -34.36 16.78 40.68
C ASN A 101 -33.75 15.83 39.65
N ASN A 102 -34.65 15.13 38.96
CA ASN A 102 -34.40 14.25 37.84
C ASN A 102 -33.46 14.83 36.77
N ASN A 103 -32.75 13.90 36.12
CA ASN A 103 -32.10 14.01 34.82
C ASN A 103 -30.81 14.84 34.76
N LYS A 104 -29.69 14.32 35.27
CA LYS A 104 -28.35 14.73 34.83
C LYS A 104 -27.42 13.53 34.63
N SER A 105 -27.20 13.24 33.36
CA SER A 105 -25.92 12.85 32.75
C SER A 105 -25.15 11.67 33.37
N ARG A 106 -25.27 10.49 32.71
CA ARG A 106 -24.18 9.51 32.71
C ARG A 106 -22.95 10.16 32.07
N PRO A 107 -21.80 10.22 32.74
CA PRO A 107 -20.58 10.72 32.12
C PRO A 107 -20.06 9.66 31.14
N GLY A 108 -19.97 10.03 29.86
CA GLY A 108 -19.02 9.39 28.93
C GLY A 108 -19.53 8.54 27.77
N THR A 109 -20.84 8.38 27.50
CA THR A 109 -21.29 7.54 26.36
C THR A 109 -22.28 8.19 25.37
N ALA A 110 -22.58 9.48 25.48
CA ALA A 110 -23.45 10.15 24.51
C ALA A 110 -22.62 10.80 23.38
N ARG A 111 -22.36 10.05 22.30
CA ARG A 111 -22.01 10.67 21.01
C ARG A 111 -23.29 11.35 20.47
N PRO A 112 -23.20 12.51 19.80
CA PRO A 112 -24.34 13.04 19.05
C PRO A 112 -24.81 11.98 18.05
N ILE A 113 -26.13 11.83 17.90
CA ILE A 113 -26.74 10.88 16.96
C ILE A 113 -26.39 11.35 15.55
N GLN A 114 -25.25 10.91 15.03
CA GLN A 114 -24.98 10.97 13.61
C GLN A 114 -25.75 9.80 12.99
N GLN A 115 -26.79 10.13 12.21
CA GLN A 115 -27.50 9.13 11.41
C GLN A 115 -26.46 8.31 10.65
N ALA A 116 -26.57 6.98 10.72
CA ALA A 116 -25.75 6.10 9.92
C ALA A 116 -25.94 6.47 8.45
N PRO A 117 -24.87 6.56 7.64
CA PRO A 117 -25.04 6.68 6.20
C PRO A 117 -25.92 5.52 5.72
N SER A 118 -26.96 5.86 4.97
CA SER A 118 -27.87 4.94 4.29
C SER A 118 -27.09 3.75 3.70
N SER A 119 -27.67 2.56 3.84
CA SER A 119 -27.18 1.25 3.38
C SER A 119 -26.96 1.12 1.86
N GLY A 120 -26.92 2.24 1.12
CA GLY A 120 -26.70 2.29 -0.33
C GLY A 120 -25.26 2.56 -0.78
N ASN A 121 -24.33 2.93 0.11
CA ASN A 121 -22.96 3.34 -0.27
C ASN A 121 -21.84 2.39 0.23
N MET A 122 -22.16 1.17 0.67
CA MET A 122 -21.10 0.19 0.93
C MET A 122 -20.65 -0.47 -0.37
N PRO A 123 -19.34 -0.59 -0.64
CA PRO A 123 -18.85 -1.46 -1.71
C PRO A 123 -19.40 -2.88 -1.45
N PRO A 124 -19.80 -3.63 -2.49
CA PRO A 124 -20.27 -4.99 -2.29
C PRO A 124 -19.18 -5.77 -1.56
N THR A 125 -19.53 -6.35 -0.42
CA THR A 125 -18.70 -7.36 0.23
C THR A 125 -18.38 -8.42 -0.83
N PRO A 126 -17.09 -8.70 -1.11
CA PRO A 126 -16.73 -9.81 -1.98
C PRO A 126 -17.38 -11.07 -1.41
N GLY A 127 -18.23 -11.71 -2.21
CA GLY A 127 -18.94 -12.91 -1.83
C GLY A 127 -17.96 -13.98 -1.35
N ALA A 128 -18.39 -14.76 -0.36
CA ALA A 128 -17.69 -15.97 0.04
C ALA A 128 -17.45 -16.83 -1.21
N SER A 129 -16.21 -17.27 -1.39
CA SER A 129 -15.85 -18.31 -2.36
C SER A 129 -16.61 -19.58 -1.98
N GLU A 130 -17.74 -19.82 -2.63
CA GLU A 130 -18.42 -21.12 -2.61
C GLU A 130 -17.72 -22.02 -3.62
N ASP A 131 -16.50 -22.42 -3.27
CA ASP A 131 -15.83 -23.58 -3.85
C ASP A 131 -15.95 -24.72 -2.83
N GLY A 132 -16.96 -25.56 -3.03
CA GLY A 132 -17.26 -26.69 -2.16
C GLY A 132 -18.21 -27.68 -2.85
N ASP A 133 -17.61 -28.55 -3.67
CA ASP A 133 -18.12 -29.85 -4.10
C ASP A 133 -19.14 -30.52 -3.15
N ALA A 134 -20.28 -30.95 -3.70
CA ALA A 134 -21.01 -32.13 -3.22
C ALA A 134 -21.96 -32.68 -4.30
N GLU A 135 -21.45 -33.68 -5.00
CA GLU A 135 -22.10 -34.85 -5.62
C GLU A 135 -23.59 -35.12 -5.27
N GLN A 136 -24.45 -35.14 -6.29
CA GLN A 136 -25.33 -36.25 -6.74
C GLN A 136 -26.52 -35.77 -7.60
#